data_AF-A0A7Y0SPQ7-F1
#
_entry.id   AF-A0A7Y0SPQ7-F1
#
_cell.length_a   1.000
_cell.length_b   1.000
_cell.length_c   1.000
_cell.angle_alpha   90.00
_cell.angle_beta   90.00
_cell.angle_gamma   90.00
#
_symmetry.space_group_name_H-M   'P 1'
#
loop_
_entity.id
_entity.type
_entity.pdbx_description
1 polymer ?
#
loop_
_entity_poly.entity_id
_entity_poly.type
_entity_poly.pdbx_seq_one_letter_code
_entity_poly.pdbx_strand_id
1 'polypeptide(L)'
;NNITDLQVQFAQGEAAITAALAGDNALPTQAEALALEQPFLDEEPDLMALIRGNRMRHDRRDIALKPKDLAWTVEGNNITLTFSLDAGSFATSIVRELVNEVEVEREY
;
A
#
# COMPACT_ATOMS: atom_id res chain seq x y z
N ASN A 1 -12.63 20.94 14.41
CA ASN A 1 -11.93 19.65 14.31
C ASN A 1 -12.55 18.88 13.16
N ASN A 2 -11.86 18.80 12.02
CA ASN A 2 -12.35 18.18 10.77
C ASN A 2 -12.20 16.65 10.75
N ILE A 3 -11.59 16.05 11.79
CA ILE A 3 -11.29 14.62 11.85
C ILE A 3 -12.56 13.77 11.79
N THR A 4 -13.64 14.19 12.45
CA THR A 4 -14.91 13.44 12.42
C THR A 4 -15.49 13.33 11.01
N ASP A 5 -15.48 14.43 10.25
CA ASP A 5 -15.99 14.45 8.87
C ASP A 5 -15.09 13.62 7.94
N LEU A 6 -13.76 13.74 8.10
CA LEU A 6 -12.79 12.90 7.37
C LEU A 6 -12.95 11.41 7.70
N GLN A 7 -13.29 11.06 8.94
CA GLN A 7 -13.54 9.67 9.33
C GLN A 7 -14.78 9.11 8.62
N VAL A 8 -15.83 9.92 8.44
CA VAL A 8 -17.02 9.54 7.67
C VAL A 8 -16.67 9.32 6.20
N GLN A 9 -15.92 10.25 5.58
CA GLN A 9 -15.46 10.11 4.20
C GLN A 9 -14.58 8.87 4.00
N PHE A 10 -13.68 8.59 4.95
CA PHE A 10 -12.85 7.39 4.92
C PHE A 10 -13.69 6.11 4.99
N ALA A 11 -14.68 6.06 5.89
CA ALA A 11 -15.60 4.93 6.01
C ALA A 11 -16.43 4.71 4.74
N GLN A 12 -16.78 5.78 4.03
CA GLN A 12 -17.50 5.74 2.75
C GLN A 12 -16.59 5.45 1.54
N GLY A 13 -15.27 5.46 1.72
CA GLY A 13 -14.29 5.25 0.65
C GLY A 13 -14.04 6.49 -0.22
N GLU A 14 -14.46 7.68 0.23
CA GLU A 14 -14.24 8.97 -0.43
C GLU A 14 -12.91 9.61 -0.04
N ALA A 15 -12.32 9.15 1.07
CA ALA A 15 -10.97 9.48 1.51
C ALA A 15 -10.16 8.20 1.74
N ALA A 16 -8.84 8.30 1.57
CA ALA A 16 -7.92 7.19 1.78
C ALA A 16 -6.80 7.59 2.73
N ILE A 17 -6.33 6.62 3.53
CA ILE A 17 -5.07 6.73 4.25
C ILE A 17 -3.96 6.35 3.29
N THR A 18 -2.90 7.15 3.27
CA THR A 18 -1.75 6.95 2.39
C THR A 18 -0.49 6.73 3.20
N ALA A 19 0.52 6.13 2.57
CA ALA A 19 1.89 6.07 3.04
C ALA A 19 2.82 6.82 2.08
N ALA A 20 4.00 7.19 2.57
CA ALA A 20 5.01 7.91 1.80
C ALA A 20 5.61 7.03 0.69
N LEU A 21 5.61 7.57 -0.53
CA LEU A 21 6.61 7.23 -1.54
C LEU A 21 7.69 8.30 -1.43
N ALA A 22 8.77 7.97 -0.72
CA ALA A 22 9.79 8.93 -0.33
C ALA A 22 10.44 9.60 -1.55
N GLY A 23 10.59 10.91 -1.45
CA GLY A 23 11.25 11.76 -2.42
C GLY A 23 12.29 12.67 -1.79
N ASP A 24 12.71 13.63 -2.59
CA ASP A 24 13.60 14.71 -2.23
C ASP A 24 12.85 15.73 -1.36
N ASN A 25 13.50 16.21 -0.29
CA ASN A 25 12.97 17.06 0.80
C ASN A 25 12.21 16.34 1.93
N ALA A 26 11.70 17.13 2.89
CA ALA A 26 10.92 16.65 4.03
C ALA A 26 9.58 16.05 3.59
N LEU A 27 9.07 15.07 4.36
CA LEU A 27 7.76 14.48 4.12
C LEU A 27 6.64 15.55 4.20
N PRO A 28 5.57 15.42 3.40
CA PRO A 28 4.45 16.35 3.44
C PRO A 28 3.48 16.11 4.61
N THR A 29 3.62 14.98 5.31
CA THR A 29 2.85 14.67 6.52
C THR A 29 3.25 15.59 7.67
N GLN A 30 2.37 15.73 8.66
CA GLN A 30 2.55 16.65 9.80
C GLN A 30 2.17 15.97 11.11
N ALA A 31 2.63 16.53 12.23
CA ALA A 31 2.28 16.09 13.57
C ALA A 31 2.44 14.57 13.76
N GLU A 32 1.40 13.89 14.22
CA GLU A 32 1.42 12.46 14.53
C GLU A 32 1.71 11.58 13.31
N ALA A 33 1.24 11.98 12.12
CA ALA A 33 1.52 11.22 10.90
C ALA A 33 3.00 11.32 10.49
N LEU A 34 3.61 12.50 10.66
CA LEU A 34 5.05 12.68 10.42
C LEU A 34 5.87 11.90 11.45
N ALA A 35 5.49 11.97 12.73
CA ALA A 35 6.15 11.25 13.80
C ALA A 35 6.09 9.73 13.61
N LEU A 36 5.05 9.22 12.94
CA LEU A 36 4.92 7.82 12.56
C LEU A 36 5.81 7.44 11.36
N GLU A 37 5.83 8.25 10.31
CA GLU A 37 6.52 7.88 9.05
C GLU A 37 8.04 8.15 9.09
N GLN A 38 8.47 9.26 9.71
CA GLN A 38 9.86 9.72 9.67
C GLN A 38 10.88 8.67 10.16
N PRO A 39 10.64 7.91 11.26
CA PRO A 39 11.60 6.93 11.75
C PRO A 39 11.98 5.86 10.71
N PHE A 40 11.02 5.40 9.91
CA PHE A 40 11.26 4.39 8.88
C PHE A 40 12.15 4.89 7.73
N LEU A 41 12.12 6.20 7.44
CA LEU A 41 13.03 6.80 6.46
C LEU A 41 14.42 7.04 7.07
N ASP A 42 14.47 7.39 8.36
CA ASP A 42 15.73 7.62 9.07
C ASP A 42 16.52 6.32 9.27
N GLU A 43 15.84 5.18 9.33
CA GLU A 43 16.44 3.84 9.36
C GLU A 43 17.11 3.43 8.03
N GLU A 44 16.85 4.15 6.94
CA GLU A 44 17.33 3.83 5.58
C GLU A 44 18.15 4.97 4.94
N PRO A 45 19.28 5.40 5.56
CA PRO A 45 20.01 6.60 5.14
C PRO A 45 20.61 6.50 3.74
N ASP A 46 21.09 5.33 3.32
CA ASP A 46 21.69 5.14 1.99
C ASP A 46 20.64 5.20 0.88
N LEU A 47 19.48 4.60 1.11
CA LEU A 47 18.35 4.67 0.17
C LEU A 47 17.85 6.11 0.06
N MET A 48 17.72 6.82 1.19
CA MET A 48 17.32 8.22 1.17
C MET A 48 18.36 9.13 0.50
N ALA A 49 19.66 8.84 0.63
CA ALA A 49 20.70 9.55 -0.10
C ALA A 49 20.57 9.35 -1.62
N LEU A 50 20.26 8.12 -2.07
CA LEU A 50 20.00 7.84 -3.49
C LEU A 50 18.76 8.60 -4.00
N ILE A 51 17.65 8.54 -3.27
CA ILE A 51 16.38 9.20 -3.64
C ILE A 51 16.58 10.71 -3.78
N ARG A 52 17.23 11.34 -2.79
CA ARG A 52 17.53 12.78 -2.77
C ARG A 52 18.56 13.16 -3.83
N GLY A 53 19.62 12.37 -3.99
CA GLY A 53 20.64 12.57 -5.02
C GLY A 53 20.07 12.57 -6.45
N ASN A 54 19.01 11.80 -6.68
CA ASN A 54 18.29 11.76 -7.96
C ASN A 54 17.11 12.75 -8.05
N ARG A 55 16.88 13.58 -7.02
CA ARG A 55 15.77 14.55 -6.96
C ARG A 55 14.40 13.94 -7.26
N MET A 56 14.18 12.72 -6.79
CA MET A 56 12.90 12.04 -6.96
C MET A 56 11.80 12.85 -6.27
N ARG A 57 10.60 12.97 -6.87
CA ARG A 57 9.50 13.70 -6.24
C ARG A 57 8.79 12.82 -5.23
N HIS A 58 8.39 13.40 -4.10
CA HIS A 58 7.48 12.72 -3.16
C HIS A 58 6.18 12.39 -3.86
N ASP A 59 5.63 11.24 -3.51
CA ASP A 59 4.28 10.86 -3.87
C ASP A 59 3.61 10.15 -2.68
N ARG A 60 2.32 9.89 -2.79
CA ARG A 60 1.53 9.22 -1.77
C ARG A 60 0.80 8.05 -2.39
N ARG A 61 0.83 6.92 -1.68
CA ARG A 61 0.15 5.71 -2.12
C ARG A 61 -0.86 5.26 -1.08
N ASP A 62 -2.06 4.97 -1.51
CA ASP A 62 -3.10 4.37 -0.67
C ASP A 62 -2.57 3.07 -0.04
N ILE A 63 -2.74 2.95 1.28
CA ILE A 63 -2.23 1.78 2.01
C ILE A 63 -3.13 0.55 1.85
N ALA A 64 -4.40 0.78 1.51
CA ALA A 64 -5.40 -0.28 1.37
C ALA A 64 -5.76 -0.47 -0.10
N LEU A 65 -5.64 -1.70 -0.58
CA LEU A 65 -6.12 -2.09 -1.89
C LEU A 65 -7.50 -2.74 -1.74
N LYS A 66 -8.52 -2.18 -2.39
CA LYS A 66 -9.87 -2.74 -2.45
C LYS A 66 -10.18 -3.18 -3.88
N PRO A 67 -10.32 -4.48 -4.17
CA PRO A 67 -10.69 -4.93 -5.51
C PRO A 67 -12.11 -4.49 -5.85
N LYS A 68 -12.33 -4.04 -7.09
CA LYS A 68 -13.65 -3.70 -7.63
C LYS A 68 -14.28 -4.96 -8.22
N ASP A 69 -15.59 -5.09 -8.03
CA ASP A 69 -16.39 -6.19 -8.58
C ASP A 69 -15.83 -7.58 -8.25
N LEU A 70 -15.36 -7.76 -7.00
CA LEU A 70 -14.83 -9.04 -6.55
C LEU A 70 -15.91 -10.12 -6.55
N ALA A 71 -15.68 -11.16 -7.35
CA ALA A 71 -16.51 -12.35 -7.41
C ALA A 71 -15.62 -13.60 -7.40
N TRP A 72 -16.20 -14.71 -6.96
CA TRP A 72 -15.51 -16.00 -6.99
C TRP A 72 -16.45 -17.16 -7.30
N THR A 73 -15.90 -18.20 -7.91
CA THR A 73 -16.54 -19.50 -8.08
C THR A 73 -15.63 -20.60 -7.56
N VAL A 74 -16.24 -21.66 -7.03
CA VAL A 74 -15.52 -22.82 -6.48
C VAL A 74 -16.00 -24.07 -7.20
N GLU A 75 -15.05 -24.81 -7.77
CA GLU A 75 -15.30 -26.07 -8.48
C GLU A 75 -14.34 -27.14 -7.97
N GLY A 76 -14.85 -28.03 -7.11
CA GLY A 76 -14.02 -29.02 -6.43
C GLY A 76 -12.96 -28.34 -5.57
N ASN A 77 -11.68 -28.51 -5.94
CA ASN A 77 -10.54 -27.94 -5.22
C ASN A 77 -9.96 -26.68 -5.92
N ASN A 78 -10.66 -26.16 -6.93
CA ASN A 78 -10.25 -24.97 -7.67
C ASN A 78 -11.12 -23.77 -7.30
N ILE A 79 -10.48 -22.61 -7.15
CA ILE A 79 -11.15 -21.33 -6.92
C ILE A 79 -10.78 -20.40 -8.07
N THR A 80 -11.78 -19.83 -8.74
CA THR A 80 -11.59 -18.77 -9.74
C THR A 80 -12.00 -17.44 -9.12
N LEU A 81 -11.10 -16.45 -9.13
CA LEU A 81 -11.36 -15.10 -8.66
C LEU A 81 -11.45 -14.14 -9.85
N THR A 82 -12.44 -13.25 -9.83
CA THR A 82 -12.60 -12.17 -10.81
C THR A 82 -12.69 -10.85 -10.07
N PHE A 83 -11.89 -9.88 -10.47
CA PHE A 83 -11.90 -8.52 -9.91
C PHE A 83 -11.18 -7.56 -10.86
N SER A 84 -11.42 -6.26 -10.68
CA SER A 84 -10.66 -5.18 -11.32
C SER A 84 -9.83 -4.43 -10.29
N LEU A 85 -8.63 -4.00 -10.70
CA LEU A 85 -7.71 -3.19 -9.88
C LEU A 85 -7.32 -1.91 -10.61
N ASP A 86 -7.05 -0.85 -9.85
CA ASP A 86 -6.49 0.38 -10.40
C ASP A 86 -5.03 0.16 -10.81
N ALA A 87 -4.57 0.93 -11.81
CA ALA A 87 -3.22 0.84 -12.34
C ALA A 87 -2.17 1.01 -11.22
N GLY A 88 -1.10 0.21 -11.29
CA GLY A 88 -0.06 0.18 -10.25
C GLY A 88 -0.37 -0.71 -9.04
N SER A 89 -1.55 -1.33 -9.01
CA SER A 89 -1.90 -2.38 -8.03
C SER A 89 -1.60 -3.78 -8.57
N PHE A 90 -1.42 -4.75 -7.66
CA PHE A 90 -1.01 -6.11 -8.01
C PHE A 90 -2.03 -7.12 -7.53
N ALA A 91 -2.44 -8.05 -8.41
CA ALA A 91 -3.33 -9.16 -8.07
C ALA A 91 -2.72 -10.10 -7.01
N THR A 92 -1.39 -10.23 -7.01
CA THR A 92 -0.66 -11.01 -6.00
C THR A 92 -0.87 -10.47 -4.58
N SER A 93 -1.09 -9.17 -4.41
CA SER A 93 -1.43 -8.59 -3.10
C SER A 93 -2.79 -9.10 -2.57
N ILE A 94 -3.77 -9.34 -3.45
CA ILE A 94 -5.05 -9.95 -3.04
C ILE A 94 -4.87 -11.43 -2.72
N VAL A 95 -4.16 -12.16 -3.60
CA VAL A 95 -3.93 -13.60 -3.42
C VAL A 95 -3.17 -13.89 -2.13
N ARG A 96 -2.17 -13.08 -1.79
CA ARG A 96 -1.39 -13.18 -0.55
C ARG A 96 -2.25 -13.20 0.71
N GLU A 97 -3.37 -12.49 0.72
CA GLU A 97 -4.29 -12.45 1.87
C GLU A 97 -5.23 -13.67 1.94
N LEU A 98 -5.28 -14.49 0.88
CA LEU A 98 -6.17 -15.64 0.77
C LEU A 98 -5.46 -16.98 0.95
N VAL A 99 -4.16 -17.05 0.66
CA VAL A 99 -3.40 -18.30 0.69
C VAL A 99 -2.12 -18.16 1.52
N ASN A 100 -1.82 -19.19 2.30
CA ASN A 100 -0.50 -19.35 2.88
C ASN A 100 0.35 -20.12 1.88
N GLU A 101 1.36 -19.45 1.31
CA GLU A 101 2.34 -20.12 0.47
C GLU A 101 3.17 -21.06 1.34
N VAL A 102 3.28 -22.33 0.91
CA VAL A 102 4.23 -23.27 1.48
C VAL A 102 5.44 -23.24 0.57
N GLU A 103 6.55 -22.67 1.03
CA GLU A 103 7.80 -22.65 0.28
C GLU A 103 8.22 -24.09 -0.04
N VAL A 104 8.41 -24.37 -1.32
CA VAL A 104 8.96 -25.65 -1.78
C VAL A 104 10.44 -25.43 -2.04
N GLU A 105 11.30 -25.87 -1.12
CA GLU A 105 12.73 -25.93 -1.36
C GLU A 105 13.00 -26.89 -2.53
N ARG A 106 13.52 -26.35 -3.63
CA ARG A 106 14.01 -27.16 -4.74
C ARG A 106 15.46 -27.52 -4.45
N GLU A 107 15.72 -28.74 -4.00
CA GLU A 107 17.06 -29.31 -4.01
C GLU A 107 17.50 -29.50 -5.47
N TYR A 108 18.65 -28.94 -5.84
CA TYR A 108 19.31 -29.12 -7.13
C TYR A 108 20.49 -30.07 -7.02
#